data_AF-A0A524L7M4-F1
#
_entry.id   AF-A0A524L7M4-F1
#
_cell.length_a   1.000
_cell.length_b   1.000
_cell.length_c   1.000
_cell.angle_alpha   90.00
_cell.angle_beta   90.00
_cell.angle_gamma   90.00
#
_symmetry.space_group_name_H-M   'P 1'
#
loop_
_entity.id
_entity.type
_entity.pdbx_description
1 polymer ?
#
loop_
_entity_poly.entity_id
_entity_poly.type
_entity_poly.pdbx_seq_one_letter_code
_entity_poly.pdbx_strand_id
1 'polypeptide(L)'
;MLSRYHFDGKSIVVNGNAKKSCPRPWMSTLVNWDGSLVPCCFDKNSDHPLGMIQPKSDFVTIWQNEPYTEFRRTLLADRKSIEICRNCNLGFGSFIPSWFHSQPIKSSDL
;
A
#
# COMPACT_ATOMS: atom_id res chain seq x y z
N MET A 1 -2.80 24.70 -3.84
CA MET A 1 -1.42 24.22 -4.04
C MET A 1 -1.49 22.72 -4.32
N LEU A 2 -1.35 22.28 -5.59
CA LEU A 2 -1.59 20.89 -6.02
C LEU A 2 -0.30 20.05 -6.13
N SER A 3 0.87 20.60 -5.80
CA SER A 3 2.15 19.90 -5.95
C SER A 3 2.27 18.73 -4.96
N ARG A 4 2.78 17.59 -5.45
CA ARG A 4 3.12 16.42 -4.61
C ARG A 4 4.36 16.67 -3.75
N TYR A 5 5.26 17.54 -4.18
CA TYR A 5 6.53 17.78 -3.52
C TYR A 5 6.76 19.28 -3.25
N HIS A 6 7.57 19.59 -2.26
CA HIS A 6 8.17 20.91 -2.06
C HIS A 6 9.67 20.78 -1.76
N PHE A 7 10.44 21.83 -2.01
CA PHE A 7 11.85 21.90 -1.65
C PHE A 7 11.99 22.67 -0.33
N ASP A 8 12.69 22.11 0.66
CA ASP A 8 12.88 22.71 1.98
C ASP A 8 14.18 23.53 2.11
N GLY A 9 14.91 23.71 1.00
CA GLY A 9 16.24 24.32 0.98
C GLY A 9 17.38 23.30 0.92
N LYS A 10 17.12 22.03 1.23
CA LYS A 10 18.11 20.95 1.25
C LYS A 10 17.67 19.72 0.46
N SER A 11 16.38 19.39 0.48
CA SER A 11 15.84 18.16 -0.07
C SER A 11 14.42 18.34 -0.61
N ILE A 12 14.01 17.39 -1.45
CA ILE A 12 12.63 17.31 -1.96
C ILE A 12 11.80 16.51 -0.94
N VAL A 13 10.77 17.15 -0.39
CA VAL A 13 9.90 16.59 0.65
C VAL A 13 8.49 16.34 0.09
N VAL A 14 7.92 15.18 0.45
CA VAL A 14 6.57 14.76 0.02
C VAL A 14 5.50 15.50 0.84
N ASN A 15 4.57 16.14 0.14
CA ASN A 15 3.40 16.79 0.76
C ASN A 15 2.38 15.74 1.22
N GLY A 16 1.84 15.89 2.44
CA GLY A 16 0.74 15.04 2.93
C GLY A 16 1.14 13.63 3.39
N ASN A 17 2.43 13.39 3.66
CA ASN A 17 2.99 12.09 4.04
C ASN A 17 2.89 11.76 5.55
N ALA A 18 2.07 12.49 6.31
CA ALA A 18 1.81 12.19 7.73
C ALA A 18 0.83 11.01 7.95
N LYS A 19 0.35 10.41 6.86
CA LYS A 19 -0.73 9.43 6.85
C LYS A 19 -0.21 8.04 7.18
N LYS A 20 -0.68 7.44 8.27
CA LYS A 20 -0.23 6.13 8.76
C LYS A 20 -0.86 4.94 8.03
N SER A 21 -2.12 5.07 7.62
CA SER A 21 -2.86 3.98 6.98
C SER A 21 -3.06 4.22 5.47
N CYS A 22 -3.38 3.13 4.75
CA CYS A 22 -3.73 3.15 3.34
C CYS A 22 -4.70 2.00 3.05
N PRO A 23 -5.95 2.25 2.60
CA PRO A 23 -6.93 1.19 2.34
C PRO A 23 -6.75 0.55 0.96
N ARG A 24 -5.83 1.06 0.11
CA ARG A 24 -5.70 0.62 -1.28
C ARG A 24 -5.53 -0.89 -1.43
N PRO A 25 -4.64 -1.56 -0.67
CA PRO A 25 -4.43 -3.01 -0.82
C PRO A 25 -5.59 -3.90 -0.37
N TRP A 26 -6.63 -3.33 0.25
CA TRP A 26 -7.87 -4.04 0.62
C TRP A 26 -9.01 -3.81 -0.36
N MET A 27 -8.98 -2.71 -1.13
CA MET A 27 -10.07 -2.35 -2.03
C MET A 27 -9.76 -2.62 -3.51
N SER A 28 -8.47 -2.68 -3.86
CA SER A 28 -8.05 -2.76 -5.26
C SER A 28 -6.66 -3.36 -5.39
N THR A 29 -6.38 -3.85 -6.58
CA THR A 29 -5.04 -4.18 -7.07
C THR A 29 -4.90 -3.72 -8.50
N LEU A 30 -3.67 -3.69 -9.01
CA LEU A 30 -3.42 -3.45 -10.41
C LEU A 30 -2.86 -4.70 -11.06
N VAL A 31 -3.33 -4.94 -12.28
CA VAL A 31 -2.80 -5.95 -13.19
C VAL A 31 -2.01 -5.20 -14.25
N ASN A 32 -0.73 -5.51 -14.36
CA ASN A 32 0.14 -4.97 -15.39
C ASN A 32 -0.11 -5.65 -16.74
N TRP A 33 0.43 -5.07 -17.81
CA TRP A 33 0.26 -5.56 -19.18
C TRP A 33 0.79 -6.99 -19.41
N ASP A 34 1.78 -7.41 -18.61
CA ASP A 34 2.38 -8.74 -18.64
C ASP A 34 1.63 -9.75 -17.75
N GLY A 35 0.59 -9.30 -17.06
CA GLY A 35 -0.19 -10.09 -16.13
C GLY A 35 0.34 -10.12 -14.70
N SER A 36 1.45 -9.44 -14.38
CA SER A 36 1.89 -9.30 -12.98
C SER A 36 0.91 -8.45 -12.16
N LEU A 37 0.73 -8.80 -10.88
CA LEU A 37 -0.11 -8.05 -9.94
C LEU A 37 0.76 -7.21 -8.99
N VAL A 38 0.33 -5.98 -8.72
CA VAL A 38 1.02 -5.04 -7.80
C VAL A 38 0.04 -4.38 -6.83
N PRO A 39 0.48 -3.98 -5.62
CA PRO A 39 -0.42 -3.51 -4.56
C PRO A 39 -1.12 -2.18 -4.87
N CYS A 40 -0.53 -1.33 -5.72
CA CYS A 40 -1.00 0.04 -5.93
C CYS A 40 -0.36 0.69 -7.18
N CYS A 41 -0.97 1.76 -7.71
CA CYS A 41 -0.43 2.57 -8.82
C CYS A 41 0.89 3.29 -8.54
N PHE A 42 1.32 3.33 -7.28
CA PHE A 42 2.64 3.85 -6.92
C PHE A 42 3.76 2.85 -7.17
N ASP A 43 3.44 1.56 -7.30
CA ASP A 43 4.39 0.53 -7.69
C ASP A 43 4.56 0.49 -9.22
N LYS A 44 5.25 1.49 -9.75
CA LYS A 44 5.37 1.68 -11.20
C LYS A 44 6.30 0.66 -11.87
N ASN A 45 7.25 0.13 -11.11
CA ASN A 45 8.27 -0.78 -11.60
C ASN A 45 7.99 -2.24 -11.23
N SER A 46 6.89 -2.52 -10.52
CA SER A 46 6.56 -3.86 -10.00
C SER A 46 7.60 -4.37 -9.00
N ASP A 47 8.08 -3.48 -8.13
CA ASP A 47 9.05 -3.80 -7.06
C ASP A 47 8.39 -4.61 -5.92
N HIS A 48 7.06 -4.62 -5.85
CA HIS A 48 6.27 -5.41 -4.90
C HIS A 48 5.29 -6.35 -5.63
N PRO A 49 5.79 -7.37 -6.36
CA PRO A 49 4.93 -8.29 -7.08
C PRO A 49 4.12 -9.15 -6.10
N LEU A 50 2.81 -9.23 -6.33
CA LEU A 50 1.88 -9.98 -5.48
C LEU A 50 1.44 -11.31 -6.10
N GLY A 51 1.79 -11.54 -7.36
CA GLY A 51 1.44 -12.73 -8.12
C GLY A 51 1.32 -12.42 -9.61
N MET A 52 0.79 -13.38 -10.37
CA MET A 52 0.61 -13.26 -11.82
C MET A 52 -0.73 -13.86 -12.22
N ILE A 53 -1.53 -13.09 -12.98
CA ILE A 53 -2.75 -13.60 -13.58
C ILE A 53 -2.39 -14.45 -14.80
N GLN A 54 -2.99 -15.63 -14.89
CA GLN A 54 -2.88 -16.53 -16.03
C GLN A 54 -4.28 -16.96 -16.46
N PRO A 55 -4.47 -17.50 -17.68
CA PRO A 55 -5.80 -17.84 -18.21
C PRO A 55 -6.63 -18.80 -17.34
N LYS A 56 -5.99 -19.55 -16.42
CA LYS A 56 -6.64 -20.48 -15.48
C LYS A 56 -6.39 -20.14 -14.01
N SER A 57 -5.81 -18.98 -13.72
CA SER A 57 -5.59 -18.54 -12.34
C SER A 57 -6.90 -18.12 -11.70
N ASP A 58 -7.14 -18.58 -10.47
CA ASP A 58 -8.14 -17.98 -9.60
C ASP A 58 -7.53 -16.74 -8.92
N PHE A 59 -8.12 -15.59 -9.19
CA PHE A 59 -7.70 -14.32 -8.59
C PHE A 59 -7.84 -14.34 -7.06
N VAL A 60 -8.85 -15.02 -6.51
CA VAL A 60 -9.10 -15.06 -5.06
C VAL A 60 -7.93 -15.74 -4.35
N THR A 61 -7.44 -16.84 -4.93
CA THR A 61 -6.24 -17.53 -4.46
C THR A 61 -5.01 -16.59 -4.44
N ILE A 62 -4.82 -15.74 -5.46
CA ILE A 62 -3.73 -14.77 -5.47
C ILE A 62 -3.95 -13.70 -4.38
N TRP A 63 -5.16 -13.16 -4.25
CA TRP A 63 -5.51 -12.12 -3.26
C TRP A 63 -5.29 -12.54 -1.80
N GLN A 64 -5.35 -13.84 -1.52
CA GLN A 64 -5.16 -14.46 -0.21
C GLN A 64 -3.79 -15.11 -0.04
N ASN A 65 -2.88 -14.97 -1.02
CA ASN A 65 -1.57 -15.59 -0.95
C ASN A 65 -0.65 -14.88 0.05
N GLU A 66 0.51 -15.49 0.27
CA GLU A 66 1.52 -14.99 1.20
C GLU A 66 2.09 -13.62 0.79
N PRO A 67 2.48 -13.37 -0.48
CA PRO A 67 2.94 -12.03 -0.90
C PRO A 67 1.94 -10.91 -0.62
N TYR A 68 0.65 -11.14 -0.87
CA TYR A 68 -0.41 -10.20 -0.55
C TYR A 68 -0.52 -9.93 0.95
N THR A 69 -0.55 -11.01 1.72
CA THR A 69 -0.74 -10.98 3.17
C THR A 69 0.43 -10.27 3.85
N GLU A 70 1.65 -10.56 3.40
CA GLU A 70 2.87 -9.96 3.92
C GLU A 70 2.98 -8.47 3.58
N PHE A 71 2.59 -8.06 2.37
CA PHE A 71 2.53 -6.64 2.01
C PHE A 71 1.54 -5.88 2.91
N ARG A 72 0.34 -6.44 3.13
CA ARG A 72 -0.67 -5.86 4.03
C ARG A 72 -0.17 -5.77 5.47
N ARG A 73 0.46 -6.83 5.98
CA ARG A 73 1.06 -6.87 7.32
C ARG A 73 2.14 -5.81 7.51
N THR A 74 3.05 -5.70 6.54
CA THR A 74 4.12 -4.69 6.53
C THR A 74 3.54 -3.28 6.50
N LEU A 75 2.54 -3.05 5.64
CA LEU A 75 1.87 -1.76 5.53
C LEU A 75 1.17 -1.35 6.83
N LEU A 76 0.55 -2.29 7.53
CA LEU A 76 -0.10 -2.04 8.82
C LEU A 76 0.92 -1.78 9.94
N ALA A 77 2.02 -2.53 9.96
CA ALA A 77 3.06 -2.41 10.97
C ALA A 77 3.85 -1.11 10.84
N ASP A 78 4.38 -0.84 9.64
CA ASP A 78 5.10 0.40 9.34
C ASP A 78 4.99 0.76 7.86
N ARG A 79 3.97 1.55 7.52
CA ARG A 79 3.80 2.09 6.17
C ARG A 79 5.03 2.84 5.63
N LYS A 80 5.84 3.47 6.49
CA LYS A 80 7.01 4.26 6.06
C LYS A 80 8.21 3.37 5.70
N SER A 81 8.20 2.12 6.12
CA SER A 81 9.23 1.13 5.73
C SER A 81 9.15 0.78 4.24
N ILE A 82 7.97 0.91 3.63
CA ILE A 82 7.74 0.62 2.21
C ILE A 82 8.03 1.89 1.39
N GLU A 83 9.03 1.83 0.51
CA GLU A 83 9.56 2.97 -0.24
C GLU A 83 8.47 3.72 -1.03
N ILE A 84 7.68 2.99 -1.83
CA ILE A 84 6.58 3.56 -2.62
C ILE A 84 5.49 4.21 -1.74
N CYS A 85 5.30 3.69 -0.52
CA CYS A 85 4.27 4.16 0.39
C CYS A 85 4.70 5.40 1.16
N ARG A 86 5.99 5.48 1.52
CA ARG A 86 6.66 6.68 2.05
C ARG A 86 6.70 7.80 1.01
N ASN A 87 6.62 7.51 -0.28
CA ASN A 87 6.57 8.51 -1.33
C ASN A 87 5.14 8.85 -1.81
N CYS A 88 4.11 8.32 -1.13
CA CYS A 88 2.71 8.45 -1.53
C CYS A 88 1.93 9.49 -0.71
N ASN A 89 1.27 10.43 -1.39
CA ASN A 89 0.39 11.45 -0.80
C ASN A 89 -1.09 11.04 -0.69
N LEU A 90 -1.48 9.90 -1.30
CA LEU A 90 -2.86 9.40 -1.40
C LEU A 90 -3.33 8.55 -0.22
N GLY A 91 -2.56 8.45 0.86
CA GLY A 91 -2.99 7.76 2.07
C GLY A 91 -4.29 8.33 2.64
N PHE A 92 -4.81 7.71 3.69
CA PHE A 92 -5.88 8.29 4.48
C PHE A 92 -5.30 8.83 5.79
N GLY A 93 -5.81 9.96 6.28
CA GLY A 93 -5.56 10.38 7.66
C GLY A 93 -6.12 9.35 8.64
N SER A 94 -6.01 9.57 9.94
CA SER A 94 -6.64 8.72 10.95
C SER A 94 -8.18 8.86 10.88
N PHE A 95 -8.83 8.27 9.87
CA PHE A 95 -10.28 8.02 9.89
C PHE A 95 -10.63 6.89 10.85
N ILE A 96 -9.60 6.19 11.33
CA ILE A 96 -9.64 5.34 12.49
C ILE A 96 -9.67 6.27 13.71
N PRO A 97 -10.78 6.34 14.45
CA PRO A 97 -10.85 7.14 15.66
C PRO A 97 -9.71 6.76 16.62
N SER A 98 -9.26 7.70 17.46
CA SER A 98 -8.14 7.47 18.38
C SER A 98 -8.33 6.24 19.28
N TRP A 99 -9.58 5.85 19.57
CA TRP A 99 -9.95 4.67 20.34
C TRP A 99 -9.84 3.32 19.60
N PHE A 100 -9.56 3.28 18.30
CA PHE A 100 -9.28 2.04 17.57
C PHE A 100 -7.76 1.72 17.52
N HIS A 101 -6.89 2.70 17.80
CA HIS A 101 -5.44 2.49 17.85
C HIS A 101 -4.97 1.75 19.13
N SER A 102 -5.89 1.46 20.05
CA SER A 102 -5.63 0.75 21.30
C SER A 102 -5.85 -0.76 21.22
N GLN A 103 -6.32 -1.29 20.09
CA GLN A 103 -6.47 -2.73 19.89
C GLN A 103 -5.32 -3.25 19.02
N PRO A 104 -4.55 -4.26 19.45
CA PRO A 104 -3.59 -4.92 18.59
C PRO A 104 -4.35 -5.55 17.41
N ILE A 105 -3.86 -5.31 16.19
CA ILE A 105 -4.39 -5.89 14.96
C ILE A 105 -4.36 -7.40 15.10
N LYS A 106 -5.50 -8.07 14.99
CA LYS A 106 -5.60 -9.52 15.13
C LYS A 106 -5.32 -10.17 13.79
N SER A 107 -4.81 -11.40 13.79
CA SER A 107 -4.61 -12.19 12.57
C SER A 107 -5.89 -12.43 11.77
N SER A 108 -7.06 -12.26 12.40
CA SER A 108 -8.38 -12.30 11.76
C SER A 108 -8.71 -11.09 10.88
N ASP A 109 -7.89 -10.03 10.94
CA ASP A 109 -8.06 -8.79 10.15
C ASP A 109 -7.22 -8.80 8.85
N LEU A 110 -6.49 -9.90 8.59
CA LEU A 110 -5.65 -10.15 7.42
C LEU A 110 -6.36 -11.01 6.38
#